data_AF-A0A3B9QEU1-F1
#
_entry.id   AF-A0A3B9QEU1-F1
#
_cell.length_a   1.000
_cell.length_b   1.000
_cell.length_c   1.000
_cell.angle_alpha   90.00
_cell.angle_beta   90.00
_cell.angle_gamma   90.00
#
_symmetry.space_group_name_H-M   'P 1'
#
loop_
_entity.id
_entity.type
_entity.pdbx_description
1 polymer ?
#
loop_
_entity_poly.entity_id
_entity_poly.type
_entity_poly.pdbx_seq_one_letter_code
_entity_poly.pdbx_strand_id
1 'polypeptide(L)' 'MALTQTEAWYLAESIKGETLMCQKLANYLNQVQDPELRRLVLELQRSCRQHVDMLISQVN' A
#
# COMPACT_ATOMS: atom_id res chain seq x y z
N MET A 1 9.56 -6.02 21.36
CA MET A 1 8.34 -6.12 22.19
C MET A 1 7.36 -6.98 21.40
N ALA A 2 6.81 -8.05 21.97
CA ALA A 2 5.89 -8.89 21.20
C ALA A 2 4.57 -8.15 21.00
N LEU A 3 4.08 -8.09 19.76
CA LEU A 3 2.75 -7.56 19.46
C LEU A 3 1.70 -8.42 20.16
N THR A 4 0.66 -7.77 20.68
CA THR A 4 -0.54 -8.48 21.13
C THR A 4 -1.24 -9.12 19.93
N GLN A 5 -2.10 -10.11 20.17
CA GLN A 5 -2.86 -10.78 19.12
C GLN A 5 -3.70 -9.79 18.28
N THR A 6 -4.31 -8.79 18.92
CA THR A 6 -5.11 -7.76 18.26
C THR A 6 -4.25 -6.85 17.39
N GLU A 7 -3.07 -6.44 17.88
CA GLU A 7 -2.13 -5.62 17.10
C GLU A 7 -1.58 -6.39 15.90
N ALA A 8 -1.22 -7.66 16.08
CA ALA A 8 -0.76 -8.53 15.00
C ALA A 8 -1.86 -8.75 13.95
N TRP A 9 -3.11 -8.96 14.37
CA TRP A 9 -4.24 -9.07 13.46
C TRP A 9 -4.50 -7.76 12.71
N TYR A 10 -4.52 -6.63 13.40
CA TYR A 10 -4.73 -5.32 12.80
C TYR A 10 -3.63 -5.01 11.78
N LEU A 11 -2.37 -5.25 12.14
CA LEU A 11 -1.22 -5.07 11.25
C LEU A 11 -1.34 -5.94 9.98
N ALA A 12 -1.76 -7.20 10.12
CA ALA A 12 -1.98 -8.09 8.98
C ALA A 12 -3.11 -7.58 8.07
N GLU A 13 -4.21 -7.07 8.63
CA GLU A 13 -5.30 -6.48 7.84
C GLU A 13 -4.86 -5.18 7.15
N SER A 14 -4.09 -4.33 7.83
CA SER A 14 -3.52 -3.11 7.25
C SER A 14 -2.60 -3.43 6.06
N ILE A 15 -1.72 -4.44 6.19
CA ILE A 15 -0.83 -4.88 5.11
C ILE A 15 -1.65 -5.38 3.90
N LYS A 16 -2.70 -6.18 4.13
CA LYS A 16 -3.59 -6.65 3.05
C LYS A 16 -4.28 -5.49 2.34
N GLY A 17 -4.82 -4.54 3.10
CA GLY A 17 -5.50 -3.37 2.57
C GLY A 17 -4.60 -2.50 1.69
N GLU A 18 -3.40 -2.18 2.17
CA GLU A 18 -2.41 -1.38 1.44
C GLU A 18 -1.87 -2.13 0.20
N THR A 19 -1.66 -3.45 0.32
CA THR A 19 -1.28 -4.29 -0.84
C THR A 19 -2.34 -4.26 -1.93
N LEU A 20 -3.63 -4.35 -1.56
CA LEU A 20 -4.74 -4.25 -2.50
C LEU A 20 -4.80 -2.86 -3.15
N MET A 21 -4.53 -1.79 -2.39
CA MET A 21 -4.46 -0.43 -2.93
C MET A 21 -3.34 -0.29 -3.96
N CYS A 22 -2.15 -0.82 -3.68
CA CYS A 22 -1.03 -0.88 -4.64
C CYS A 22 -1.44 -1.54 -5.97
N GLN A 23 -2.19 -2.64 -5.91
CA GLN A 23 -2.69 -3.35 -7.09
C GLN A 23 -3.70 -2.51 -7.87
N LYS A 24 -4.65 -1.85 -7.19
CA LYS A 24 -5.62 -0.94 -7.83
C LYS A 24 -4.92 0.22 -8.53
N LEU A 25 -3.95 0.84 -7.88
CA LEU A 25 -3.17 1.94 -8.46
C LEU A 25 -2.35 1.49 -9.67
N ALA A 26 -1.80 0.27 -9.64
CA ALA A 26 -1.13 -0.32 -10.81
C ALA A 26 -2.09 -0.48 -12.00
N ASN A 27 -3.33 -0.92 -11.75
CA ASN A 27 -4.34 -1.04 -12.78
C ASN A 27 -4.76 0.34 -13.34
N TYR A 28 -4.96 1.34 -12.47
CA TYR A 28 -5.31 2.70 -12.90
C TYR A 28 -4.20 3.34 -13.75
N LEU A 29 -2.93 3.09 -13.42
CA LEU A 29 -1.79 3.55 -14.22
C LEU A 29 -1.84 3.08 -15.68
N ASN A 30 -2.44 1.90 -15.94
CA ASN A 30 -2.61 1.36 -17.29
C ASN A 30 -3.85 1.92 -18.02
N GLN A 31 -4.82 2.46 -17.27
CA GLN A 31 -6.09 2.95 -17.82
C GLN A 31 -6.10 4.48 -18.02
N VAL A 32 -5.35 5.21 -17.20
CA VAL A 32 -5.28 6.67 -17.26
C VAL A 32 -4.45 7.11 -18.47
N GLN A 33 -5.09 7.93 -19.31
CA GLN A 33 -4.48 8.57 -20.48
C GLN A 33 -3.98 9.99 -20.17
N ASP A 34 -4.59 10.66 -19.20
CA ASP A 34 -4.21 12.01 -18.80
C ASP A 34 -2.82 12.02 -18.11
N PRO A 35 -1.85 12.83 -18.57
CA PRO A 35 -0.49 12.81 -18.04
C PRO A 35 -0.39 13.26 -16.58
N GLU A 36 -1.18 14.25 -16.17
CA GLU A 36 -1.13 14.80 -14.80
C GLU A 36 -1.74 13.81 -13.80
N LEU A 37 -2.89 13.22 -14.15
CA LEU A 37 -3.52 12.16 -13.38
C LEU A 37 -2.63 10.92 -13.30
N ARG A 38 -1.96 10.56 -14.40
CA ARG A 38 -1.01 9.42 -14.41
C ARG A 38 0.15 9.67 -13.45
N ARG A 39 0.68 10.89 -13.41
CA ARG A 39 1.72 11.30 -12.46
C ARG A 39 1.22 11.19 -11.02
N LEU A 40 0.02 11.69 -10.73
CA LEU A 40 -0.58 11.61 -9.39
C LEU A 40 -0.78 10.15 -8.94
N VAL A 41 -1.30 9.28 -9.81
CA VAL A 41 -1.46 7.85 -9.52
C VAL A 41 -0.12 7.19 -9.25
N LEU A 42 0.94 7.58 -9.97
CA LEU A 42 2.28 7.06 -9.77
C LEU A 42 2.91 7.52 -8.44
N GLU A 43 2.71 8.78 -8.06
CA GLU A 43 3.12 9.31 -6.75
C GLU A 43 2.38 8.59 -5.61
N LEU A 44 1.06 8.41 -5.74
CA LEU A 44 0.25 7.63 -4.80
C LEU A 44 0.72 6.18 -4.68
N GLN A 45 1.05 5.53 -5.81
CA GLN A 45 1.54 4.16 -5.82
C GLN A 45 2.87 4.03 -5.06
N ARG A 46 3.78 5.01 -5.22
CA ARG A 46 5.05 5.01 -4.48
C ARG A 46 4.82 5.17 -2.98
N SER A 47 3.95 6.09 -2.58
CA SER A 47 3.60 6.29 -1.16
C SER A 47 3.00 5.03 -0.55
N CYS A 48 2.03 4.40 -1.23
CA CYS A 48 1.40 3.17 -0.79
C CYS A 48 2.40 2.00 -0.64
N ARG A 49 3.38 1.88 -1.56
CA ARG A 49 4.47 0.89 -1.41
C ARG A 49 5.33 1.15 -0.19
N GLN A 50 5.71 2.40 0.05
CA GLN A 50 6.49 2.78 1.25
C GLN A 50 5.74 2.44 2.54
N HIS A 51 4.42 2.63 2.57
CA HIS A 51 3.58 2.22 3.70
C HIS A 51 3.60 0.70 3.91
N VAL A 52 3.43 -0.08 2.83
CA VAL A 52 3.50 -1.55 2.93
C VAL A 52 4.87 -1.99 3.46
N ASP A 53 5.96 -1.46 2.93
CA ASP A 53 7.31 -1.79 3.37
C ASP A 53 7.53 -1.44 4.85
N MET A 54 7.04 -0.28 5.28
CA MET A 54 7.06 0.13 6.69
C MET A 54 6.24 -0.81 7.59
N LEU A 55 5.05 -1.22 7.18
CA LEU A 55 4.21 -2.12 7.97
C LEU A 55 4.82 -3.53 8.05
N ILE A 56 5.39 -4.04 6.96
CA ILE A 56 6.09 -5.32 6.92
C ILE A 56 7.33 -5.29 7.83
N SER A 57 8.02 -4.15 7.92
CA SER A 57 9.17 -4.00 8.82
C SER A 57 8.80 -4.06 10.31
N GLN A 58 7.51 -3.95 10.67
CA GLN A 58 7.04 -4.13 12.06
C GLN A 58 6.66 -5.58 12.38
N VAL A 59 6.57 -6.45 11.34
CA VAL A 59 6.29 -7.88 11.49
C VAL A 59 7.56 -8.70 11.70
N ASN A 60 8.68 -8.26 11.12
CA ASN A 60 10.02 -8.88 11.23
C ASN A 60 10.81 -8.31 12.40
#